data_AF-A0A142YAA9-F1
#
_entry.id   AF-A0A142YAA9-F1
#
_cell.length_a   1.000
_cell.length_b   1.000
_cell.length_c   1.000
_cell.angle_alpha   90.00
_cell.angle_beta   90.00
_cell.angle_gamma   90.00
#
_symmetry.space_group_name_H-M   'P 1'
#
loop_
_entity.id
_entity.type
_entity.pdbx_description
1 polymer ?
#
loop_
_entity_poly.entity_id
_entity_poly.type
_entity_poly.pdbx_seq_one_letter_code
_entity_poly.pdbx_strand_id
1 'polypeptide(L)'
;MLGPGAQPEIAKRLVSEQGDTSLVVAPLGAANVAPAAHDAVDWIQARGDELLAQSPDAAGLQVLWTGDAVIGRDFMHLVQVSLDRAAVVTVILLLIVLVSVYRSFWLALVPLATIGASLIVARGVLAWLYGVGWEISPLVELFLVAILFGTGTDFCLFLSWRFGEHFNPRNPAGVMRMTMARSFVPLVTSAGTIMMGLMLMGATKFRLFSTTGPSVALGLAISLLATLTLTPALLVLLAKVRPSCFESFGARSNGFWEKIGRKAMARPLRSWVVTVVVMLPLALVGLKTRFVMDMLSEMPSNARSAENLRLILSRFDPGMTAPLTVVLQSPDVDLRSSQGLALIDDVSRLLAHQRSNKEVRSATQPLGSPEPLSRARLSSRLGEVNQGFKQLAEGGVSLEQGLNAGAAKLRAALWLEEKLGLNVSGGPTAPKPAQAPPRPPTRT
;
A
#
# COMPACT_ATOMS: atom_id res chain seq x y z
N MET A 1 -26.20 0.23 -10.33
CA MET A 1 -26.41 1.26 -9.30
C MET A 1 -27.41 0.73 -8.29
N LEU A 2 -27.18 0.95 -7.00
CA LEU A 2 -28.14 0.65 -5.93
C LEU A 2 -28.72 1.97 -5.43
N GLY A 3 -30.03 2.07 -5.29
CA GLY A 3 -30.71 3.30 -4.87
C GLY A 3 -32.09 3.00 -4.29
N PRO A 4 -32.89 4.04 -3.98
CA PRO A 4 -34.22 3.86 -3.39
C PRO A 4 -35.23 3.13 -4.31
N GLY A 5 -34.95 2.99 -5.61
CA GLY A 5 -35.70 2.14 -6.54
C GLY A 5 -35.27 0.66 -6.57
N ALA A 6 -34.33 0.23 -5.72
CA ALA A 6 -33.93 -1.17 -5.60
C ALA A 6 -35.03 -2.00 -4.91
N GLN A 7 -34.80 -3.32 -4.77
CA GLN A 7 -35.69 -4.19 -4.00
C GLN A 7 -36.00 -3.56 -2.62
N PRO A 8 -37.26 -3.65 -2.14
CA PRO A 8 -37.74 -2.87 -0.98
C PRO A 8 -36.92 -3.11 0.30
N GLU A 9 -36.35 -4.30 0.45
CA GLU A 9 -35.47 -4.66 1.57
C GLU A 9 -34.14 -3.89 1.56
N ILE A 10 -33.60 -3.62 0.37
CA ILE A 10 -32.36 -2.85 0.17
C ILE A 10 -32.66 -1.36 0.23
N ALA A 11 -33.75 -0.91 -0.39
CA ALA A 11 -34.16 0.49 -0.43
C ALA A 11 -34.34 1.08 0.98
N LYS A 12 -34.94 0.32 1.91
CA LYS A 12 -35.09 0.74 3.32
C LYS A 12 -33.76 1.00 4.03
N ARG A 13 -32.68 0.32 3.63
CA ARG A 13 -31.34 0.50 4.22
C ARG A 13 -30.55 1.65 3.60
N LEU A 14 -31.01 2.15 2.45
CA LEU A 14 -30.45 3.29 1.74
C LEU A 14 -31.16 4.61 2.09
N VAL A 15 -32.04 4.59 3.08
CA VAL A 15 -32.70 5.78 3.63
C VAL A 15 -32.33 5.85 5.11
N SER A 16 -31.92 7.03 5.57
CA SER A 16 -31.64 7.29 6.99
C SER A 16 -32.87 7.03 7.86
N GLU A 17 -32.67 6.73 9.15
CA GLU A 17 -33.77 6.50 10.09
C GLU A 17 -34.71 7.71 10.20
N GLN A 18 -34.19 8.92 10.00
CA GLN A 18 -34.96 10.17 10.04
C GLN A 18 -35.68 10.49 8.72
N GLY A 19 -35.38 9.76 7.64
CA GLY A 19 -35.96 9.97 6.31
C GLY A 19 -35.48 11.23 5.59
N ASP A 20 -34.51 11.97 6.13
CA ASP A 20 -33.99 13.21 5.55
C ASP A 20 -32.90 12.99 4.49
N THR A 21 -32.22 11.84 4.56
CA THR A 21 -31.08 11.50 3.70
C THR A 21 -31.31 10.16 3.00
N SER A 22 -31.06 10.12 1.69
CA SER A 22 -31.05 8.88 0.89
C SER A 22 -29.70 8.66 0.22
N LEU A 23 -29.25 7.41 0.18
CA LEU A 23 -27.98 6.98 -0.38
C LEU A 23 -28.17 6.32 -1.75
N VAL A 24 -27.38 6.74 -2.73
CA VAL A 24 -27.26 6.07 -4.02
C VAL A 24 -25.82 5.59 -4.18
N VAL A 25 -25.66 4.29 -4.42
CA VAL A 25 -24.35 3.66 -4.60
C VAL A 25 -24.11 3.36 -6.08
N ALA A 26 -23.12 4.04 -6.64
CA ALA A 26 -22.64 3.83 -8.00
C ALA A 26 -21.30 3.09 -7.96
N PRO A 27 -21.26 1.77 -8.20
CA PRO A 27 -20.00 1.04 -8.25
C PRO A 27 -19.20 1.46 -9.50
N LEU A 28 -17.92 1.74 -9.31
CA LEU A 28 -16.98 2.01 -10.41
C LEU A 28 -16.08 0.79 -10.64
N GLY A 29 -15.73 0.54 -11.90
CA GLY A 29 -14.86 -0.58 -12.28
C GLY A 29 -13.35 -0.26 -12.21
N ALA A 30 -12.98 0.94 -11.79
CA ALA A 30 -11.60 1.42 -11.72
C ALA A 30 -11.21 1.73 -10.27
N ALA A 31 -9.91 1.62 -9.96
CA ALA A 31 -9.38 1.99 -8.65
C ALA A 31 -9.61 3.48 -8.37
N ASN A 32 -9.88 3.81 -7.10
CA ASN A 32 -10.26 5.15 -6.65
C ASN A 32 -9.30 6.29 -6.99
N VAL A 33 -8.00 6.00 -7.16
CA VAL A 33 -6.96 6.98 -7.56
C VAL A 33 -6.62 6.95 -9.05
N ALA A 34 -7.27 6.08 -9.83
CA ALA A 34 -6.99 5.94 -11.25
C ALA A 34 -7.60 7.12 -12.03
N PRO A 35 -6.92 7.64 -13.08
CA PRO A 35 -7.48 8.71 -13.92
C PRO A 35 -8.86 8.39 -14.46
N ALA A 36 -9.10 7.14 -14.89
CA ALA A 36 -10.40 6.71 -15.38
C ALA A 36 -11.52 6.81 -14.32
N ALA A 37 -11.20 6.61 -13.03
CA ALA A 37 -12.17 6.81 -11.95
C ALA A 37 -12.44 8.29 -11.73
N HIS A 38 -11.41 9.14 -11.80
CA HIS A 38 -11.55 10.59 -11.67
C HIS A 38 -12.42 11.16 -12.80
N ASP A 39 -12.15 10.78 -14.05
CA ASP A 39 -12.92 11.20 -15.23
C ASP A 39 -14.39 10.75 -15.12
N ALA A 40 -14.62 9.52 -14.64
CA ALA A 40 -15.97 9.02 -14.41
C ALA A 40 -16.69 9.81 -13.31
N VAL A 41 -16.01 10.14 -12.21
CA VAL A 41 -16.58 10.96 -11.13
C VAL A 41 -16.90 12.37 -11.64
N ASP A 42 -15.99 13.00 -12.38
CA ASP A 42 -16.19 14.33 -12.96
C ASP A 42 -17.40 14.34 -13.91
N TRP A 43 -17.50 13.34 -14.78
CA TRP A 43 -18.62 13.19 -15.69
C TRP A 43 -19.94 12.96 -14.94
N ILE A 44 -19.97 12.09 -13.93
CA ILE A 44 -21.16 11.81 -13.13
C ILE A 44 -21.63 13.08 -12.38
N GLN A 45 -20.70 13.82 -11.77
CA GLN A 45 -21.00 15.04 -11.03
C GLN A 45 -21.54 16.13 -11.97
N ALA A 46 -20.82 16.39 -13.08
CA ALA A 46 -21.25 17.38 -14.06
C ALA A 46 -22.63 17.06 -14.63
N ARG A 47 -22.90 15.78 -14.97
CA ARG A 47 -24.20 15.36 -15.48
C ARG A 47 -25.30 15.43 -14.42
N GLY A 48 -24.98 15.10 -13.17
CA GLY A 48 -25.91 15.22 -12.05
C GLY A 48 -26.33 16.66 -11.81
N ASP A 49 -25.35 17.58 -11.75
CA ASP A 49 -25.59 19.02 -11.56
C ASP A 49 -26.42 19.62 -12.71
N GLU A 50 -26.16 19.19 -13.95
CA GLU A 50 -26.93 19.59 -15.13
C GLU A 50 -28.40 19.13 -15.05
N LEU A 51 -28.64 17.87 -14.67
CA LEU A 51 -29.99 17.31 -14.54
C LEU A 51 -30.77 17.95 -13.38
N LEU A 52 -30.10 18.25 -12.26
CA LEU A 52 -30.68 18.97 -11.13
C LEU A 52 -31.11 20.38 -11.54
N ALA A 53 -30.28 21.09 -12.30
CA ALA A 53 -30.62 22.43 -12.80
C ALA A 53 -31.82 22.43 -13.76
N GLN A 54 -32.04 21.31 -14.48
CA GLN A 54 -33.14 21.14 -15.43
C GLN A 54 -34.44 20.63 -14.80
N SER A 55 -34.45 20.29 -13.50
CA SER A 55 -35.59 19.66 -12.82
C SER A 55 -36.21 20.61 -11.78
N PRO A 56 -37.28 21.37 -12.13
CA PRO A 56 -37.93 22.30 -11.20
C PRO A 56 -38.49 21.61 -9.96
N ASP A 57 -38.94 20.36 -10.10
CA ASP A 57 -39.50 19.53 -9.03
C ASP A 57 -38.45 19.10 -7.99
N ALA A 58 -37.16 19.26 -8.30
CA ALA A 58 -36.05 18.98 -7.39
C ALA A 58 -35.63 20.22 -6.57
N ALA A 59 -36.42 21.30 -6.58
CA ALA A 59 -36.14 22.51 -5.81
C ALA A 59 -36.02 22.18 -4.30
N GLY A 60 -34.82 22.35 -3.75
CA GLY A 60 -34.49 22.06 -2.35
C GLY A 60 -33.77 20.73 -2.10
N LEU A 61 -33.64 19.86 -3.12
CA LEU A 61 -32.86 18.64 -3.04
C LEU A 61 -31.36 18.97 -3.09
N GLN A 62 -30.62 18.67 -2.02
CA GLN A 62 -29.16 18.75 -2.02
C GLN A 62 -28.56 17.41 -2.40
N VAL A 63 -27.82 17.37 -3.51
CA VAL A 63 -27.07 16.18 -3.93
C VAL A 63 -25.63 16.32 -3.45
N LEU A 64 -25.22 15.36 -2.63
CA LEU A 64 -23.90 15.32 -2.02
C LEU A 64 -23.11 14.15 -2.59
N TRP A 65 -21.88 14.43 -2.98
CA TRP A 65 -20.98 13.44 -3.57
C TRP A 65 -19.92 13.03 -2.55
N THR A 66 -19.76 11.72 -2.34
CA THR A 66 -18.69 11.15 -1.52
C THR A 66 -18.47 9.68 -1.90
N GLY A 67 -17.65 8.98 -1.13
CA GLY A 67 -17.18 7.63 -1.41
C GLY A 67 -15.71 7.62 -1.75
N ASP A 68 -15.13 6.43 -1.78
CA ASP A 68 -13.71 6.17 -2.02
C ASP A 68 -13.19 6.85 -3.30
N ALA A 69 -13.93 6.78 -4.41
CA ALA A 69 -13.54 7.38 -5.68
C ALA A 69 -13.56 8.91 -5.67
N VAL A 70 -14.58 9.52 -5.05
CA VAL A 70 -14.69 10.98 -4.94
C VAL A 70 -13.60 11.52 -4.01
N ILE A 71 -13.37 10.84 -2.89
CA ILE A 71 -12.30 11.18 -1.93
C ILE A 71 -10.93 11.02 -2.59
N GLY A 72 -10.70 9.91 -3.30
CA GLY A 72 -9.44 9.65 -4.02
C GLY A 72 -9.12 10.74 -5.05
N ARG A 73 -10.10 11.10 -5.88
CA ARG A 73 -10.00 12.22 -6.83
C ARG A 73 -9.68 13.53 -6.15
N ASP A 74 -10.48 13.92 -5.16
CA ASP A 74 -10.33 15.19 -4.45
C ASP A 74 -8.98 15.27 -3.75
N PHE A 75 -8.53 14.16 -3.14
CA PHE A 75 -7.22 14.06 -2.51
C PHE A 75 -6.11 14.28 -3.52
N MET A 76 -6.13 13.57 -4.65
CA MET A 76 -5.13 13.74 -5.72
C MET A 76 -5.13 15.16 -6.30
N HIS A 77 -6.30 15.74 -6.52
CA HIS A 77 -6.42 17.14 -6.97
C HIS A 77 -5.86 18.13 -5.94
N LEU A 78 -6.18 17.96 -4.65
CA LEU A 78 -5.64 18.80 -3.58
C LEU A 78 -4.12 18.67 -3.44
N VAL A 79 -3.58 17.46 -3.58
CA VAL A 79 -2.14 17.23 -3.63
C VAL A 79 -1.53 18.02 -4.80
N GLN A 80 -2.06 17.87 -6.02
CA GLN A 80 -1.53 18.56 -7.19
C GLN A 80 -1.57 20.09 -7.06
N VAL A 81 -2.71 20.66 -6.66
CA VAL A 81 -2.84 22.11 -6.42
C VAL A 81 -1.87 22.59 -5.34
N SER A 82 -1.67 21.79 -4.28
CA SER A 82 -0.73 22.12 -3.21
C SER A 82 0.72 22.07 -3.69
N LEU A 83 1.08 21.10 -4.54
CA LEU A 83 2.40 21.00 -5.16
C LEU A 83 2.69 22.19 -6.07
N ASP A 84 1.75 22.57 -6.92
CA ASP A 84 1.90 23.71 -7.84
C ASP A 84 2.09 25.02 -7.06
N ARG A 85 1.26 25.24 -6.03
CA ARG A 85 1.41 26.41 -5.14
C ARG A 85 2.74 26.39 -4.39
N ALA A 86 3.11 25.25 -3.82
CA ALA A 86 4.37 25.10 -3.10
C ALA A 86 5.58 25.34 -4.01
N ALA A 87 5.54 24.87 -5.26
CA ALA A 87 6.59 25.10 -6.25
C ALA A 87 6.76 26.60 -6.55
N VAL A 88 5.66 27.32 -6.80
CA VAL A 88 5.70 28.78 -7.04
C VAL A 88 6.25 29.53 -5.82
N VAL A 89 5.76 29.23 -4.61
CA VAL A 89 6.24 29.84 -3.37
C VAL A 89 7.73 29.55 -3.15
N THR A 90 8.16 28.30 -3.40
CA THR A 90 9.56 27.89 -3.26
C THR A 90 10.46 28.64 -4.24
N VAL A 91 10.05 28.81 -5.50
CA VAL A 91 10.80 29.60 -6.49
C VAL A 91 10.96 31.05 -6.03
N ILE A 92 9.89 31.68 -5.55
CA ILE A 92 9.93 33.07 -5.06
C ILE A 92 10.86 33.17 -3.85
N LEU A 93 10.71 32.26 -2.89
CA LEU A 93 11.53 32.24 -1.67
C LEU A 93 13.01 32.01 -2.01
N LEU A 94 13.32 31.07 -2.88
CA LEU A 94 14.68 30.80 -3.35
C LEU A 94 15.26 32.00 -4.09
N LEU A 95 14.48 32.67 -4.94
CA LEU A 95 14.92 33.88 -5.61
C LEU A 95 15.28 34.97 -4.59
N ILE A 96 14.46 35.19 -3.55
CA ILE A 96 14.76 36.15 -2.48
C ILE A 96 16.06 35.79 -1.76
N VAL A 97 16.22 34.51 -1.36
CA VAL A 97 17.43 34.04 -0.68
C VAL A 97 18.65 34.17 -1.58
N LEU A 98 18.56 33.76 -2.84
CA LEU A 98 19.67 33.84 -3.80
C LEU A 98 20.06 35.28 -4.12
N VAL A 99 19.08 36.18 -4.28
CA VAL A 99 19.34 37.62 -4.44
C VAL A 99 20.02 38.17 -3.19
N SER A 100 19.60 37.75 -1.99
CA SER A 100 20.24 38.16 -0.74
C SER A 100 21.68 37.64 -0.62
N VAL A 101 21.94 36.41 -1.05
CA VAL A 101 23.26 35.77 -0.99
C VAL A 101 24.21 36.37 -2.02
N TYR A 102 23.80 36.44 -3.29
CA TYR A 102 24.64 36.96 -4.37
C TYR A 102 24.71 38.48 -4.42
N ARG A 103 23.74 39.16 -3.80
CA ARG A 103 23.53 40.61 -3.90
C ARG A 103 23.39 41.08 -5.35
N SER A 104 22.95 40.17 -6.24
CA SER A 104 22.79 40.38 -7.68
C SER A 104 21.66 39.51 -8.23
N PHE A 105 20.68 40.17 -8.87
CA PHE A 105 19.52 39.51 -9.46
C PHE A 105 19.89 38.58 -10.63
N TRP A 106 20.83 39.00 -11.48
CA TRP A 106 21.24 38.22 -12.65
C TRP A 106 21.97 36.94 -12.28
N LEU A 107 22.78 36.97 -11.23
CA LEU A 107 23.44 35.78 -10.68
C LEU A 107 22.43 34.81 -10.05
N ALA A 108 21.42 35.34 -9.36
CA ALA A 108 20.36 34.52 -8.76
C ALA A 108 19.51 33.78 -9.81
N LEU A 109 19.43 34.30 -11.04
CA LEU A 109 18.69 33.64 -12.12
C LEU A 109 19.42 32.41 -12.67
N VAL A 110 20.75 32.31 -12.53
CA VAL A 110 21.54 31.20 -13.08
C VAL A 110 21.18 29.84 -12.45
N PRO A 111 21.16 29.69 -11.10
CA PRO A 111 20.67 28.46 -10.46
C PRO A 111 19.22 28.16 -10.86
N LEU A 112 18.35 29.17 -10.87
CA LEU A 112 16.93 28.98 -11.15
C LEU A 112 16.68 28.47 -12.58
N ALA A 113 17.39 29.05 -13.56
CA ALA A 113 17.33 28.61 -14.95
C ALA A 113 17.90 27.19 -15.12
N THR A 114 19.02 26.88 -14.44
CA THR A 114 19.63 25.55 -14.49
C THR A 114 18.68 24.49 -13.94
N ILE A 115 18.13 24.73 -12.75
CA ILE A 115 17.25 23.77 -12.06
C ILE A 115 15.93 23.63 -12.80
N GLY A 116 15.34 24.75 -13.24
CA GLY A 116 14.11 24.75 -14.04
C GLY A 116 14.27 23.93 -15.33
N ALA A 117 15.36 24.13 -16.08
CA ALA A 117 15.66 23.33 -17.25
C ALA A 117 15.86 21.84 -16.88
N SER A 118 16.59 21.55 -15.79
CA SER A 118 16.79 20.16 -15.35
C SER A 118 15.51 19.46 -14.94
N LEU A 119 14.56 20.18 -14.32
CA LEU A 119 13.25 19.66 -13.94
C LEU A 119 12.40 19.33 -15.16
N ILE A 120 12.39 20.19 -16.18
CA ILE A 120 11.67 19.93 -17.44
C ILE A 120 12.22 18.67 -18.11
N VAL A 121 13.54 18.55 -18.20
CA VAL A 121 14.19 17.38 -18.80
C VAL A 121 13.94 16.13 -17.95
N ALA A 122 14.08 16.20 -16.63
CA ALA A 122 13.85 15.08 -15.73
C ALA A 122 12.41 14.58 -15.81
N ARG A 123 11.42 15.47 -15.80
CA ARG A 123 10.00 15.11 -16.01
C ARG A 123 9.77 14.46 -17.36
N GLY A 124 10.35 15.00 -18.44
CA GLY A 124 10.24 14.41 -19.77
C GLY A 124 10.83 12.99 -19.85
N VAL A 125 12.02 12.78 -19.26
CA VAL A 125 12.66 11.47 -19.20
C VAL A 125 11.84 10.48 -18.36
N LEU A 126 11.32 10.91 -17.21
CA LEU A 126 10.46 10.08 -16.37
C LEU A 126 9.13 9.75 -17.06
N ALA A 127 8.50 10.71 -17.72
CA ALA A 127 7.29 10.47 -18.51
C ALA A 127 7.53 9.46 -19.64
N TRP A 128 8.69 9.53 -20.30
CA TRP A 128 9.08 8.53 -21.29
C TRP A 128 9.30 7.15 -20.68
N LEU A 129 9.99 7.05 -19.54
CA LEU A 129 10.18 5.79 -18.83
C LEU A 129 8.86 5.16 -18.39
N TYR A 130 7.89 5.97 -17.98
CA TYR A 130 6.54 5.50 -17.66
C TYR A 130 5.89 4.79 -18.86
N GLY A 131 6.05 5.34 -20.06
CA GLY A 131 5.56 4.72 -21.30
C GLY A 131 6.22 3.36 -21.62
N VAL A 132 7.41 3.09 -21.11
CA VAL A 132 8.16 1.82 -21.31
C VAL A 132 7.90 0.83 -20.16
N GLY A 133 6.97 1.14 -19.24
CA GLY A 133 6.56 0.26 -18.15
C GLY A 133 7.27 0.52 -16.81
N TRP A 134 7.98 1.64 -16.68
CA TRP A 134 8.51 2.08 -15.38
C TRP A 134 7.38 2.63 -14.52
N GLU A 135 7.17 2.06 -13.34
CA GLU A 135 6.13 2.57 -12.42
C GLU A 135 6.60 3.87 -11.76
N ILE A 136 5.74 4.89 -11.81
CA ILE A 136 5.99 6.20 -11.20
C ILE A 136 4.92 6.49 -10.17
N SER A 137 5.35 6.67 -8.93
CA SER A 137 4.48 7.14 -7.86
C SER A 137 4.18 8.63 -8.00
N PRO A 138 2.97 9.09 -7.64
CA PRO A 138 2.68 10.52 -7.50
C PRO A 138 3.63 11.27 -6.55
N LEU A 139 4.26 10.58 -5.59
CA LEU A 139 5.25 11.17 -4.69
C LEU A 139 6.56 11.55 -5.39
N VAL A 140 6.86 10.96 -6.54
CA VAL A 140 8.08 11.29 -7.31
C VAL A 140 8.12 12.77 -7.61
N GLU A 141 7.01 13.37 -8.04
CA GLU A 141 6.94 14.79 -8.39
C GLU A 141 7.26 15.69 -7.19
N LEU A 142 6.67 15.39 -6.02
CA LEU A 142 6.92 16.12 -4.79
C LEU A 142 8.41 16.09 -4.40
N PHE A 143 8.99 14.89 -4.36
CA PHE A 143 10.39 14.73 -3.96
C PHE A 143 11.36 15.25 -5.01
N LEU A 144 11.04 15.12 -6.29
CA LEU A 144 11.85 15.62 -7.39
C LEU A 144 11.96 17.15 -7.30
N VAL A 145 10.84 17.86 -7.14
CA VAL A 145 10.84 19.31 -6.96
C VAL A 145 11.64 19.69 -5.70
N ALA A 146 11.31 19.11 -4.55
CA ALA A 146 11.97 19.46 -3.28
C ALA A 146 13.49 19.23 -3.31
N ILE A 147 13.93 18.09 -3.82
CA ILE A 147 15.36 17.72 -3.86
C ILE A 147 16.11 18.55 -4.90
N LEU A 148 15.60 18.67 -6.13
CA LEU A 148 16.31 19.41 -7.18
C LEU A 148 16.43 20.89 -6.85
N PHE A 149 15.39 21.50 -6.26
CA PHE A 149 15.47 22.88 -5.80
C PHE A 149 16.44 23.07 -4.63
N GLY A 150 16.48 22.15 -3.67
CA GLY A 150 17.45 22.21 -2.57
C GLY A 150 18.88 21.97 -3.07
N THR A 151 19.16 20.73 -3.47
CA THR A 151 20.52 20.28 -3.79
C THR A 151 21.05 20.92 -5.06
N GLY A 152 20.20 21.12 -6.08
CA GLY A 152 20.60 21.77 -7.33
C GLY A 152 20.98 23.24 -7.12
N THR A 153 20.26 23.96 -6.24
CA THR A 153 20.61 25.34 -5.91
C THR A 153 21.93 25.39 -5.17
N ASP A 154 22.14 24.49 -4.19
CA ASP A 154 23.39 24.41 -3.43
C ASP A 154 24.59 24.09 -4.32
N PHE A 155 24.43 23.18 -5.29
CA PHE A 155 25.49 22.85 -6.26
C PHE A 155 25.81 24.03 -7.18
N CYS A 156 24.79 24.72 -7.68
CA CYS A 156 24.97 25.93 -8.48
C CYS A 156 25.64 27.05 -7.66
N LEU A 157 25.27 27.18 -6.39
CA LEU A 157 25.84 28.16 -5.46
C LEU A 157 27.30 27.87 -5.18
N PHE A 158 27.62 26.63 -4.82
CA PHE A 158 29.00 26.20 -4.62
C PHE A 158 29.87 26.50 -5.84
N LEU A 159 29.39 26.16 -7.04
CA LEU A 159 30.13 26.38 -8.28
C LEU A 159 30.29 27.87 -8.60
N SER A 160 29.22 28.66 -8.44
CA SER A 160 29.25 30.11 -8.66
C SER A 160 30.19 30.81 -7.68
N TRP A 161 30.21 30.39 -6.43
CA TRP A 161 31.11 30.91 -5.40
C TRP A 161 32.58 30.62 -5.74
N ARG A 162 32.90 29.37 -6.13
CA ARG A 162 34.25 29.00 -6.54
C ARG A 162 34.72 29.74 -7.78
N PHE A 163 33.83 29.96 -8.74
CA PHE A 163 34.10 30.77 -9.92
C PHE A 163 34.34 32.24 -9.56
N GLY A 164 33.55 32.80 -8.65
CA GLY A 164 33.70 34.15 -8.12
C GLY A 164 35.02 34.39 -7.38
N GLU A 165 35.47 33.42 -6.58
CA GLU A 165 36.72 33.49 -5.79
C GLU A 165 37.97 33.72 -6.66
N HIS A 166 37.99 33.16 -7.88
CA HIS A 166 39.09 33.28 -8.82
C HIS A 166 38.71 34.14 -10.04
N PHE A 167 37.68 34.98 -9.91
CA PHE A 167 37.11 35.70 -11.03
C PHE A 167 38.14 36.62 -11.69
N ASN A 168 38.26 36.50 -13.01
CA ASN A 168 39.09 37.35 -13.83
C ASN A 168 38.30 37.75 -15.09
N PRO A 169 37.89 39.03 -15.23
CA PRO A 169 37.06 39.46 -16.36
C PRO A 169 37.78 39.34 -17.71
N ARG A 170 39.13 39.26 -17.73
CA ARG A 170 39.92 39.12 -18.96
C ARG A 170 39.93 37.68 -19.51
N ASN A 171 39.66 36.68 -18.67
CA ASN A 171 39.66 35.28 -19.08
C ASN A 171 38.64 34.43 -18.30
N PRO A 172 37.33 34.70 -18.44
CA PRO A 172 36.29 33.97 -17.70
C PRO A 172 36.26 32.48 -18.06
N ALA A 173 36.56 32.11 -19.31
CA ALA A 173 36.60 30.71 -19.74
C ALA A 173 37.75 29.94 -19.06
N GLY A 174 38.93 30.54 -18.94
CA GLY A 174 40.07 29.93 -18.25
C GLY A 174 39.79 29.72 -16.75
N VAL A 175 39.17 30.70 -16.10
CA VAL A 175 38.74 30.60 -14.69
C VAL A 175 37.72 29.48 -14.51
N MET A 176 36.74 29.37 -15.41
CA MET A 176 35.74 28.29 -15.34
C MET A 176 36.38 26.92 -15.51
N ARG A 177 37.34 26.76 -16.44
CA ARG A 177 38.07 25.50 -16.63
C ARG A 177 38.81 25.07 -15.35
N MET A 178 39.49 26.01 -14.69
CA MET A 178 40.16 25.73 -13.41
C MET A 178 39.14 25.39 -12.31
N THR A 179 38.04 26.14 -12.25
CA THR A 179 36.96 25.95 -11.27
C THR A 179 36.34 24.57 -11.39
N MET A 180 36.02 24.14 -12.62
CA MET A 180 35.47 22.81 -12.90
C MET A 180 36.44 21.69 -12.51
N ALA A 181 37.73 21.83 -12.85
CA ALA A 181 38.73 20.83 -12.49
C ALA A 181 38.82 20.59 -10.97
N ARG A 182 38.57 21.61 -10.15
CA ARG A 182 38.59 21.52 -8.68
C ARG A 182 37.24 21.16 -8.06
N SER A 183 36.14 21.57 -8.68
CA SER A 183 34.78 21.45 -8.12
C SER A 183 34.04 20.18 -8.54
N PHE A 184 34.50 19.51 -9.61
CA PHE A 184 33.86 18.32 -10.15
C PHE A 184 33.78 17.17 -9.12
N VAL A 185 34.90 16.81 -8.49
CA VAL A 185 34.94 15.69 -7.53
C VAL A 185 34.04 15.96 -6.31
N PRO A 186 34.10 17.13 -5.64
CA PRO A 186 33.18 17.45 -4.54
C PRO A 186 31.71 17.39 -4.95
N LEU A 187 31.34 17.91 -6.12
CA LEU A 187 29.95 17.92 -6.59
C LEU A 187 29.43 16.50 -6.88
N VAL A 188 30.19 15.71 -7.63
CA VAL A 188 29.80 14.34 -8.00
C VAL A 188 29.77 13.43 -6.77
N THR A 189 30.71 13.57 -5.84
CA THR A 189 30.70 12.78 -4.60
C THR A 189 29.52 13.15 -3.71
N SER A 190 29.24 14.45 -3.52
CA SER A 190 28.06 14.91 -2.76
C SER A 190 26.77 14.40 -3.39
N ALA A 191 26.58 14.60 -4.69
CA ALA A 191 25.40 14.12 -5.39
C ALA A 191 25.28 12.58 -5.38
N GLY A 192 26.40 11.88 -5.53
CA GLY A 192 26.48 10.42 -5.48
C GLY A 192 26.02 9.86 -4.13
N THR A 193 26.38 10.49 -3.01
CA THR A 193 25.88 10.06 -1.69
C THR A 193 24.37 10.17 -1.56
N ILE A 194 23.78 11.24 -2.10
CA ILE A 194 22.33 11.44 -2.11
C ILE A 194 21.65 10.40 -3.02
N MET A 195 22.19 10.18 -4.23
CA MET A 195 21.68 9.17 -5.15
C MET A 195 21.72 7.77 -4.55
N MET A 196 22.81 7.39 -3.87
CA MET A 196 22.91 6.09 -3.20
C MET A 196 21.86 5.95 -2.10
N GLY A 197 21.64 6.99 -1.28
CA GLY A 197 20.59 6.98 -0.26
C GLY A 197 19.18 6.82 -0.84
N LEU A 198 18.89 7.53 -1.94
CA LEU A 198 17.62 7.43 -2.64
C LEU A 198 17.44 6.06 -3.32
N MET A 199 18.50 5.51 -3.93
CA MET A 199 18.48 4.17 -4.53
C MET A 199 18.22 3.08 -3.49
N LEU A 200 18.69 3.24 -2.24
CA LEU A 200 18.44 2.29 -1.17
C LEU A 200 16.94 2.15 -0.84
N MET A 201 16.14 3.18 -1.06
CA MET A 201 14.67 3.10 -0.93
C MET A 201 14.08 2.06 -1.89
N GLY A 202 14.75 1.78 -3.01
CA GLY A 202 14.40 0.70 -3.96
C GLY A 202 14.33 -0.68 -3.32
N ALA A 203 15.04 -0.92 -2.21
CA ALA A 203 15.01 -2.20 -1.50
C ALA A 203 13.74 -2.40 -0.64
N THR A 204 12.87 -1.39 -0.55
CA THR A 204 11.65 -1.48 0.25
C THR A 204 10.56 -2.32 -0.44
N LYS A 205 9.72 -3.01 0.34
CA LYS A 205 8.60 -3.80 -0.20
C LYS A 205 7.42 -2.95 -0.66
N PHE A 206 7.31 -1.72 -0.14
CA PHE A 206 6.19 -0.84 -0.42
C PHE A 206 6.45 -0.07 -1.72
N ARG A 207 5.68 -0.37 -2.77
CA ARG A 207 5.88 0.18 -4.13
C ARG A 207 5.96 1.70 -4.17
N LEU A 208 5.24 2.37 -3.26
CA LEU A 208 5.28 3.82 -3.15
C LEU A 208 6.69 4.36 -2.89
N PHE A 209 7.51 3.68 -2.08
CA PHE A 209 8.89 4.08 -1.80
C PHE A 209 9.89 3.47 -2.78
N SER A 210 9.71 2.20 -3.15
CA SER A 210 10.67 1.50 -4.01
C SER A 210 10.75 2.03 -5.42
N THR A 211 9.66 2.61 -5.94
CA THR A 211 9.65 3.31 -7.23
C THR A 211 10.11 4.76 -7.10
N THR A 212 9.78 5.42 -5.99
CA THR A 212 10.06 6.85 -5.80
C THR A 212 11.55 7.15 -5.70
N GLY A 213 12.26 6.43 -4.84
CA GLY A 213 13.69 6.70 -4.59
C GLY A 213 14.55 6.64 -5.86
N PRO A 214 14.55 5.52 -6.61
CA PRO A 214 15.29 5.41 -7.87
C PRO A 214 14.89 6.46 -8.93
N SER A 215 13.60 6.79 -9.03
CA SER A 215 13.11 7.80 -9.98
C SER A 215 13.65 9.20 -9.65
N VAL A 216 13.67 9.57 -8.36
CA VAL A 216 14.22 10.85 -7.90
C VAL A 216 15.75 10.87 -8.02
N ALA A 217 16.43 9.75 -7.77
CA ALA A 217 17.87 9.63 -7.98
C ALA A 217 18.25 9.88 -9.45
N LEU A 218 17.47 9.36 -10.40
CA LEU A 218 17.65 9.64 -11.82
C LEU A 218 17.43 11.13 -12.14
N GLY A 219 16.39 11.74 -11.58
CA GLY A 219 16.15 13.18 -11.71
C GLY A 219 17.29 14.03 -11.17
N LEU A 220 17.87 13.64 -10.03
CA LEU A 220 19.06 14.27 -9.46
C LEU A 220 20.28 14.10 -10.37
N ALA A 221 20.44 12.96 -11.04
CA ALA A 221 21.53 12.74 -11.99
C ALA A 221 21.43 13.69 -13.19
N ILE A 222 20.22 13.89 -13.71
CA ILE A 222 19.96 14.87 -14.76
C ILE A 222 20.26 16.30 -14.27
N SER A 223 19.87 16.63 -13.05
CA SER A 223 20.17 17.93 -12.44
C SER A 223 21.67 18.16 -12.20
N LEU A 224 22.40 17.12 -11.81
CA LEU A 224 23.85 17.17 -11.70
C LEU A 224 24.50 17.42 -13.06
N LEU A 225 24.06 16.73 -14.12
CA LEU A 225 24.54 16.96 -15.48
C LEU A 225 24.26 18.40 -15.93
N ALA A 226 23.06 18.92 -15.68
CA ALA A 226 22.72 20.32 -15.97
C ALA A 226 23.63 21.28 -15.17
N THR A 227 23.89 21.00 -13.90
CA THR A 227 24.77 21.84 -13.06
C THR A 227 26.22 21.81 -13.54
N LEU A 228 26.70 20.69 -14.07
CA LEU A 228 28.07 20.56 -14.58
C LEU A 228 28.24 21.08 -16.02
N THR A 229 27.15 21.42 -16.72
CA THR A 229 27.18 21.84 -18.13
C THR A 229 26.57 23.23 -18.32
N LEU A 230 25.28 23.36 -18.02
CA LEU A 230 24.50 24.57 -18.21
C LEU A 230 24.92 25.68 -17.24
N THR A 231 25.15 25.38 -15.96
CA THR A 231 25.61 26.41 -15.00
C THR A 231 26.95 27.03 -15.41
N PRO A 232 28.01 26.28 -15.75
CA PRO A 232 29.24 26.85 -16.29
C PRO A 232 29.01 27.75 -17.50
N ALA A 233 28.18 27.30 -18.45
CA ALA A 233 27.89 28.05 -19.67
C ALA A 233 27.21 29.39 -19.36
N LEU A 234 26.20 29.37 -18.48
CA LEU A 234 25.47 30.56 -18.06
C LEU A 234 26.35 31.52 -17.24
N LEU A 235 27.20 31.01 -16.34
CA LEU A 235 28.13 31.84 -15.57
C LEU A 235 29.18 32.51 -16.46
N VAL A 236 29.75 31.79 -17.42
CA VAL A 236 30.72 32.37 -18.37
C VAL A 236 30.06 33.39 -19.29
N LEU A 237 28.84 33.13 -19.75
CA LEU A 237 28.06 34.10 -20.54
C LEU A 237 27.77 35.35 -19.72
N LEU A 238 27.29 35.20 -18.49
CA LEU A 238 27.00 36.31 -17.60
C LEU A 238 28.27 37.10 -17.26
N ALA A 239 29.40 36.44 -17.04
CA ALA A 239 30.69 37.08 -16.81
C ALA A 239 31.14 37.96 -17.99
N LYS A 240 30.84 37.56 -19.23
CA LYS A 240 31.13 38.36 -20.42
C LYS A 240 30.22 39.58 -20.57
N VAL A 241 28.94 39.45 -20.23
CA VAL A 241 27.94 40.51 -20.42
C VAL A 241 27.89 41.49 -19.24
N ARG A 242 28.06 40.99 -18.01
CA ARG A 242 27.95 41.76 -16.75
C ARG A 242 29.01 41.31 -15.73
N PRO A 243 30.30 41.60 -15.96
CA PRO A 243 31.39 41.20 -15.05
C PRO A 243 31.23 41.75 -13.63
N SER A 244 30.62 42.93 -13.46
CA SER A 244 30.38 43.57 -12.17
C SER A 244 29.52 42.74 -11.22
N CYS A 245 28.76 41.77 -11.72
CA CYS A 245 27.99 40.86 -10.87
C CYS A 245 28.89 40.02 -9.97
N PHE A 246 30.12 39.71 -10.40
CA PHE A 246 31.02 38.79 -9.71
C PHE A 246 31.97 39.48 -8.71
N GLU A 247 31.98 40.80 -8.66
CA GLU A 247 32.86 41.57 -7.77
C GLU A 247 32.47 41.46 -6.28
N SER A 248 31.23 40.99 -5.99
CA SER A 248 30.73 40.79 -4.63
C SER A 248 31.29 39.54 -3.95
N PHE A 249 31.87 38.59 -4.70
CA PHE A 249 32.46 37.35 -4.19
C PHE A 249 33.83 37.62 -3.55
N GLY A 250 33.81 38.24 -2.37
CA GLY A 250 35.03 38.57 -1.63
C GLY A 250 34.81 39.18 -0.24
N ALA A 251 33.55 39.30 0.21
CA ALA A 251 33.26 39.81 1.54
C ALA A 251 33.82 38.87 2.62
N ARG A 252 34.69 39.38 3.50
CA ARG A 252 35.27 38.62 4.62
C ARG A 252 34.16 38.01 5.46
N SER A 253 34.36 36.75 5.88
CA SER A 253 33.49 36.16 6.91
C SER A 253 33.52 37.04 8.15
N ASN A 254 32.35 37.36 8.69
CA ASN A 254 32.27 38.01 9.99
C ASN A 254 32.96 37.09 11.02
N GLY A 255 33.87 37.64 11.83
CA GLY A 255 34.64 36.89 12.85
C GLY A 255 33.78 36.17 13.91
N PHE A 256 32.47 36.34 13.87
CA PHE A 256 31.49 35.55 14.62
C PHE A 256 31.58 34.05 14.32
N TRP A 257 31.61 33.66 13.04
CA TRP A 257 31.70 32.24 12.65
C TRP A 257 33.03 31.63 13.06
N GLU A 258 34.11 32.41 12.98
CA GLU A 258 35.43 32.00 13.45
C GLU A 258 35.46 31.76 14.97
N LYS A 259 34.81 32.62 15.76
CA LYS A 259 34.66 32.45 17.22
C LYS A 259 33.88 31.18 17.56
N ILE A 260 32.77 30.93 16.87
CA ILE A 260 31.97 29.70 17.09
C ILE A 260 32.79 28.47 16.73
N GLY A 261 33.43 28.46 15.56
CA GLY A 261 34.26 27.34 15.12
C GLY A 261 35.39 27.06 16.10
N ARG A 262 36.09 28.11 16.57
CA ARG A 262 37.16 27.99 17.57
C ARG A 262 36.65 27.42 18.89
N LYS A 263 35.48 27.88 19.37
CA LYS A 263 34.87 27.39 20.62
C LYS A 263 34.41 25.93 20.50
N ALA A 264 33.85 25.54 19.36
CA ALA A 264 33.42 24.17 19.09
C ALA A 264 34.61 23.21 19.01
N MET A 265 35.69 23.63 18.33
CA MET A 265 36.93 22.85 18.19
C MET A 265 37.78 22.84 19.47
N ALA A 266 37.64 23.83 20.36
CA ALA A 266 38.40 23.86 21.61
C ALA A 266 38.12 22.66 22.52
N ARG A 267 36.90 22.10 22.49
CA ARG A 267 36.50 20.92 23.27
C ARG A 267 35.49 20.05 22.50
N PRO A 268 35.95 19.23 21.53
CA PRO A 268 35.07 18.51 20.60
C PRO A 268 34.12 17.54 21.32
N LEU A 269 34.59 16.86 22.37
CA LEU A 269 33.75 15.93 23.15
C LEU A 269 32.59 16.64 23.85
N ARG A 270 32.80 17.87 24.36
CA ARG A 270 31.73 18.64 25.00
C ARG A 270 30.70 19.11 23.97
N SER A 271 31.16 19.58 22.82
CA SER A 271 30.29 19.97 21.71
C SER A 271 29.42 18.80 21.23
N TRP A 272 30.00 17.60 21.17
CA TRP A 272 29.26 16.37 20.83
C TRP A 272 28.22 16.01 21.89
N VAL A 273 28.61 15.95 23.18
CA VAL A 273 27.69 15.63 24.29
C VAL A 273 26.54 16.63 24.36
N VAL A 274 26.83 17.93 24.26
CA VAL A 274 25.78 18.97 24.29
C VAL A 274 24.79 18.78 23.13
N THR A 275 25.28 18.53 21.92
CA THR A 275 24.41 18.28 20.76
C THR A 275 23.52 17.05 20.97
N VAL A 276 24.09 15.94 21.47
CA VAL A 276 23.33 14.72 21.76
C VAL A 276 22.28 14.95 22.85
N VAL A 277 22.65 15.60 23.95
CA VAL A 277 21.73 15.91 25.06
C VAL A 277 20.58 16.81 24.60
N VAL A 278 20.85 17.77 23.72
CA VAL A 278 19.80 18.66 23.17
C VAL A 278 18.88 17.91 22.18
N MET A 279 19.43 16.99 21.38
CA MET A 279 18.63 16.21 20.41
C MET A 279 17.87 15.04 21.04
N LEU A 280 18.33 14.51 22.18
CA LEU A 280 17.75 13.32 22.82
C LEU A 280 16.25 13.48 23.19
N PRO A 281 15.78 14.58 23.79
CA PRO A 281 14.36 14.78 24.06
C PRO A 281 13.50 14.74 22.79
N LEU A 282 13.97 15.37 21.71
CA LEU A 282 13.27 15.37 20.41
C LEU A 282 13.17 13.95 19.84
N ALA A 283 14.25 13.17 19.92
CA ALA A 283 14.26 11.77 19.50
C ALA A 283 13.31 10.90 20.34
N LEU A 284 13.27 11.10 21.67
CA LEU A 284 12.39 10.37 22.57
C LEU A 284 10.90 10.67 22.32
N VAL A 285 10.56 11.90 21.93
CA VAL A 285 9.20 12.24 21.48
C VAL A 285 8.87 11.50 20.19
N GLY A 286 9.81 11.44 19.23
CA GLY A 286 9.64 10.72 17.97
C GLY A 286 9.31 9.22 18.15
N LEU A 287 9.91 8.57 19.15
CA LEU A 287 9.63 7.15 19.47
C LEU A 287 8.21 6.88 19.98
N LYS A 288 7.48 7.89 20.44
CA LYS A 288 6.09 7.76 20.93
C LYS A 288 5.05 7.94 19.83
N THR A 289 5.48 8.21 18.60
CA THR A 289 4.57 8.47 17.47
C THR A 289 3.76 7.23 17.14
N ARG A 290 2.44 7.39 17.02
CA ARG A 290 1.54 6.32 16.56
C ARG A 290 1.30 6.51 15.07
N PHE A 291 1.44 5.43 14.31
CA PHE A 291 1.13 5.42 12.88
C PHE A 291 -0.37 5.17 12.70
N VAL A 292 -1.07 6.12 12.08
CA VAL A 292 -2.48 6.01 11.71
C VAL A 292 -2.56 6.19 10.21
N MET A 293 -3.19 5.24 9.52
CA MET A 293 -3.41 5.29 8.07
C MET A 293 -4.85 5.73 7.81
N ASP A 294 -5.12 7.01 8.02
CA ASP A 294 -6.45 7.59 7.81
C ASP A 294 -6.35 8.77 6.82
N MET A 295 -6.67 8.50 5.54
CA MET A 295 -6.71 9.55 4.50
C MET A 295 -7.62 10.71 4.87
N LEU A 296 -8.71 10.45 5.61
CA LEU A 296 -9.68 11.48 5.99
C LEU A 296 -9.10 12.49 6.99
N SER A 297 -8.05 12.07 7.72
CA SER A 297 -7.29 12.92 8.64
C SER A 297 -6.19 13.75 7.93
N GLU A 298 -5.72 13.30 6.77
CA GLU A 298 -4.74 14.01 5.95
C GLU A 298 -5.37 15.10 5.08
N MET A 299 -6.68 15.00 4.81
CA MET A 299 -7.42 16.00 4.06
C MET A 299 -7.69 17.26 4.89
N PRO A 300 -7.69 18.46 4.27
CA PRO A 300 -8.15 19.68 4.91
C PRO A 300 -9.56 19.51 5.49
N SER A 301 -9.81 20.09 6.66
CA SER A 301 -11.10 19.96 7.36
C SER A 301 -12.29 20.52 6.58
N ASN A 302 -12.05 21.37 5.58
CA ASN A 302 -13.03 22.00 4.71
C ASN A 302 -13.21 21.29 3.35
N ALA A 303 -12.61 20.11 3.15
CA ALA A 303 -12.80 19.34 1.92
C ALA A 303 -14.24 18.80 1.86
N ARG A 304 -15.02 19.21 0.85
CA ARG A 304 -16.44 18.86 0.70
C ARG A 304 -16.68 17.34 0.69
N SER A 305 -15.85 16.56 0.01
CA SER A 305 -15.98 15.10 -0.03
C SER A 305 -15.79 14.44 1.34
N ALA A 306 -14.87 14.96 2.17
CA ALA A 306 -14.64 14.49 3.52
C ALA A 306 -15.77 14.91 4.48
N GLU A 307 -16.28 16.14 4.35
CA GLU A 307 -17.46 16.61 5.08
C GLU A 307 -18.69 15.75 4.76
N ASN A 308 -18.93 15.48 3.48
CA ASN A 308 -20.02 14.62 3.03
C ASN A 308 -19.88 13.19 3.56
N LEU A 309 -18.67 12.64 3.61
CA LEU A 309 -18.46 11.31 4.19
C LEU A 309 -18.80 11.30 5.69
N ARG A 310 -18.38 12.32 6.43
CA ARG A 310 -18.71 12.46 7.86
C ARG A 310 -20.21 12.59 8.09
N LEU A 311 -20.91 13.31 7.21
CA LEU A 311 -22.36 13.38 7.25
C LEU A 311 -22.99 11.99 7.06
N ILE A 312 -22.55 11.21 6.07
CA ILE A 312 -23.06 9.84 5.88
C ILE A 312 -22.76 8.98 7.13
N LEU A 313 -21.53 9.03 7.66
CA LEU A 313 -21.15 8.27 8.86
C LEU A 313 -21.94 8.67 10.12
N SER A 314 -22.49 9.89 10.16
CA SER A 314 -23.35 10.35 11.26
C SER A 314 -24.81 9.91 11.12
N ARG A 315 -25.28 9.63 9.88
CA ARG A 315 -26.68 9.31 9.57
C ARG A 315 -26.92 7.83 9.31
N PHE A 316 -25.89 7.09 8.93
CA PHE A 316 -25.93 5.66 8.63
C PHE A 316 -25.00 4.90 9.58
N ASP A 317 -25.32 3.62 9.83
CA ASP A 317 -24.48 2.76 10.65
C ASP A 317 -23.07 2.62 10.02
N PRO A 318 -21.98 2.81 10.78
CA PRO A 318 -20.61 2.70 10.25
C PRO A 318 -20.33 1.34 9.56
N GLY A 319 -20.98 0.27 10.00
CA GLY A 319 -20.87 -1.06 9.39
C GLY A 319 -21.53 -1.16 8.00
N MET A 320 -22.42 -0.23 7.63
CA MET A 320 -22.99 -0.13 6.29
C MET A 320 -22.04 0.55 5.31
N THR A 321 -21.30 1.55 5.78
CA THR A 321 -20.41 2.37 4.95
C THR A 321 -19.03 1.77 4.78
N ALA A 322 -18.52 1.07 5.80
CA ALA A 322 -17.19 0.47 5.81
C ALA A 322 -17.23 -0.92 6.46
N PRO A 323 -17.85 -1.93 5.81
CA PRO A 323 -17.96 -3.27 6.38
C PRO A 323 -16.60 -3.96 6.46
N LEU A 324 -16.41 -4.75 7.52
CA LEU A 324 -15.30 -5.71 7.58
C LEU A 324 -15.59 -6.85 6.60
N THR A 325 -14.81 -6.94 5.53
CA THR A 325 -14.94 -8.02 4.55
C THR A 325 -14.06 -9.20 4.93
N VAL A 326 -14.66 -10.35 5.21
CA VAL A 326 -13.95 -11.62 5.43
C VAL A 326 -13.94 -12.41 4.13
N VAL A 327 -12.75 -12.71 3.60
CA VAL A 327 -12.58 -13.51 2.39
C VAL A 327 -12.22 -14.94 2.79
N LEU A 328 -13.07 -15.90 2.40
CA LEU A 328 -12.83 -17.33 2.60
C LEU A 328 -12.21 -17.92 1.33
N GLN A 329 -11.06 -18.58 1.49
CA GLN A 329 -10.39 -19.30 0.42
C GLN A 329 -10.07 -20.71 0.90
N SER A 330 -10.50 -21.72 0.13
CA SER A 330 -10.21 -23.13 0.39
C SER A 330 -9.68 -23.79 -0.89
N PRO A 331 -8.53 -24.47 -0.86
CA PRO A 331 -8.03 -25.23 -2.00
C PRO A 331 -8.77 -26.56 -2.21
N ASP A 332 -9.37 -27.12 -1.16
CA ASP A 332 -9.94 -28.49 -1.17
C ASP A 332 -11.46 -28.51 -1.34
N VAL A 333 -12.14 -27.41 -1.02
CA VAL A 333 -13.62 -27.33 -1.01
C VAL A 333 -14.07 -26.22 -1.96
N ASP A 334 -14.89 -26.58 -2.95
CA ASP A 334 -15.58 -25.59 -3.77
C ASP A 334 -16.65 -24.89 -2.91
N LEU A 335 -16.42 -23.60 -2.62
CA LEU A 335 -17.31 -22.76 -1.81
C LEU A 335 -18.67 -22.48 -2.48
N ARG A 336 -18.83 -22.82 -3.77
CA ARG A 336 -20.11 -22.72 -4.51
C ARG A 336 -20.95 -24.00 -4.40
N SER A 337 -20.36 -25.10 -3.94
CA SER A 337 -21.05 -26.37 -3.72
C SER A 337 -21.96 -26.30 -2.47
N SER A 338 -22.85 -27.28 -2.31
CA SER A 338 -23.70 -27.39 -1.11
C SER A 338 -22.88 -27.46 0.19
N GLN A 339 -21.78 -28.22 0.17
CA GLN A 339 -20.85 -28.35 1.29
C GLN A 339 -20.13 -27.01 1.58
N GLY A 340 -19.72 -26.31 0.53
CA GLY A 340 -19.11 -24.98 0.63
C GLY A 340 -20.06 -23.92 1.21
N LEU A 341 -21.31 -23.91 0.76
CA LEU A 341 -22.35 -23.01 1.29
C LEU A 341 -22.69 -23.33 2.74
N ALA A 342 -22.69 -24.61 3.14
CA ALA A 342 -22.85 -25.00 4.54
C ALA A 342 -21.71 -24.44 5.41
N LEU A 343 -20.46 -24.55 4.93
CA LEU A 343 -19.30 -23.97 5.61
C LEU A 343 -19.41 -22.44 5.75
N ILE A 344 -19.85 -21.74 4.70
CA ILE A 344 -20.07 -20.30 4.75
C ILE A 344 -21.13 -19.95 5.82
N ASP A 345 -22.21 -20.72 5.92
CA ASP A 345 -23.24 -20.51 6.95
C ASP A 345 -22.71 -20.74 8.37
N ASP A 346 -21.94 -21.81 8.59
CA ASP A 346 -21.36 -22.11 9.90
C ASP A 346 -20.39 -21.01 10.34
N VAL A 347 -19.51 -20.55 9.43
CA VAL A 347 -18.62 -19.41 9.70
C VAL A 347 -19.42 -18.14 9.97
N SER A 348 -20.47 -17.86 9.18
CA SER A 348 -21.32 -16.68 9.38
C SER A 348 -21.97 -16.69 10.76
N ARG A 349 -22.45 -17.85 11.22
CA ARG A 349 -23.02 -18.02 12.57
C ARG A 349 -21.99 -17.84 13.66
N LEU A 350 -20.79 -18.40 13.52
CA LEU A 350 -19.71 -18.21 14.50
C LEU A 350 -19.35 -16.73 14.65
N LEU A 351 -19.26 -16.00 13.53
CA LEU A 351 -19.01 -14.56 13.53
C LEU A 351 -20.19 -13.78 14.13
N ALA A 352 -21.43 -14.19 13.87
CA ALA A 352 -22.62 -13.53 14.42
C ALA A 352 -22.76 -13.70 15.94
N HIS A 353 -22.18 -14.74 16.54
CA HIS A 353 -22.19 -14.93 18.00
C HIS A 353 -21.19 -14.04 18.75
N GLN A 354 -20.26 -13.37 18.05
CA GLN A 354 -19.32 -12.45 18.69
C GLN A 354 -20.03 -11.16 19.07
N ARG A 355 -19.96 -10.76 20.35
CA ARG A 355 -20.60 -9.54 20.87
C ARG A 355 -20.14 -8.24 20.18
N SER A 356 -18.97 -8.26 19.54
CA SER A 356 -18.43 -7.12 18.80
C SER A 356 -19.12 -6.89 17.45
N ASN A 357 -19.87 -7.88 16.94
CA ASN A 357 -20.45 -7.85 15.61
C ASN A 357 -21.95 -7.58 15.70
N LYS A 358 -22.40 -6.47 15.09
CA LYS A 358 -23.82 -6.11 15.06
C LYS A 358 -24.61 -6.90 14.01
N GLU A 359 -23.99 -7.19 12.87
CA GLU A 359 -24.59 -7.91 11.75
C GLU A 359 -23.50 -8.62 10.94
N VAL A 360 -23.78 -9.81 10.41
CA VAL A 360 -22.89 -10.55 9.51
C VAL A 360 -23.64 -10.88 8.23
N ARG A 361 -23.12 -10.47 7.07
CA ARG A 361 -23.71 -10.76 5.77
C ARG A 361 -22.83 -11.73 4.99
N SER A 362 -23.46 -12.67 4.31
CA SER A 362 -22.76 -13.65 3.48
C SER A 362 -23.64 -14.11 2.32
N ALA A 363 -23.09 -14.95 1.44
CA ALA A 363 -23.84 -15.54 0.35
C ALA A 363 -25.06 -16.37 0.81
N THR A 364 -25.02 -16.90 2.04
CA THR A 364 -26.12 -17.67 2.64
C THR A 364 -27.04 -16.83 3.52
N GLN A 365 -26.61 -15.64 3.93
CA GLN A 365 -27.35 -14.68 4.77
C GLN A 365 -27.21 -13.26 4.21
N PRO A 366 -27.79 -12.95 3.03
CA PRO A 366 -27.55 -11.67 2.35
C PRO A 366 -28.09 -10.45 3.12
N LEU A 367 -29.14 -10.64 3.91
CA LEU A 367 -29.77 -9.60 4.74
C LEU A 367 -29.23 -9.57 6.18
N GLY A 368 -28.27 -10.46 6.50
CA GLY A 368 -27.68 -10.59 7.83
C GLY A 368 -28.61 -11.16 8.91
N SER A 369 -29.74 -11.74 8.52
CA SER A 369 -30.60 -12.50 9.43
C SER A 369 -30.09 -13.94 9.57
N PRO A 370 -30.08 -14.51 10.79
CA PRO A 370 -29.74 -15.91 11.04
C PRO A 370 -30.83 -16.89 10.56
N GLU A 371 -31.93 -16.36 10.00
CA GLU A 371 -33.02 -17.18 9.46
C GLU A 371 -32.52 -18.00 8.26
N PRO A 372 -32.55 -19.34 8.36
CA PRO A 372 -32.13 -20.20 7.27
C PRO A 372 -32.97 -19.97 6.01
N LEU A 373 -32.34 -20.01 4.84
CA LEU A 373 -33.02 -20.37 3.59
C LEU A 373 -33.57 -21.80 3.75
N SER A 374 -34.82 -21.89 4.20
CA SER A 374 -35.40 -23.04 4.90
C SER A 374 -35.76 -24.25 4.03
N ARG A 375 -35.51 -24.23 2.72
CA ARG A 375 -35.82 -25.37 1.82
C ARG A 375 -34.62 -26.15 1.32
N ALA A 376 -33.46 -25.50 1.13
CA ALA A 376 -32.26 -26.18 0.62
C ALA A 376 -31.52 -27.01 1.70
N ARG A 377 -31.62 -26.60 2.98
CA ARG A 377 -30.99 -27.31 4.12
C ARG A 377 -31.72 -28.58 4.52
N LEU A 378 -33.04 -28.62 4.35
CA LEU A 378 -33.80 -29.83 4.63
C LEU A 378 -33.42 -30.94 3.64
N SER A 379 -33.34 -30.61 2.35
CA SER A 379 -33.00 -31.58 1.31
C SER A 379 -31.56 -32.07 1.39
N SER A 380 -30.58 -31.20 1.72
CA SER A 380 -29.18 -31.64 1.86
C SER A 380 -28.96 -32.54 3.08
N ARG A 381 -29.55 -32.20 4.24
CA ARG A 381 -29.44 -33.04 5.44
C ARG A 381 -30.20 -34.36 5.30
N LEU A 382 -31.35 -34.35 4.63
CA LEU A 382 -32.05 -35.61 4.29
C LEU A 382 -31.22 -36.47 3.33
N GLY A 383 -30.51 -35.86 2.37
CA GLY A 383 -29.61 -36.56 1.45
C GLY A 383 -28.41 -37.21 2.14
N GLU A 384 -27.71 -36.47 3.00
CA GLU A 384 -26.55 -36.95 3.77
C GLU A 384 -26.93 -38.05 4.77
N VAL A 385 -28.05 -37.88 5.49
CA VAL A 385 -28.57 -38.90 6.40
C VAL A 385 -28.93 -40.17 5.64
N ASN A 386 -29.56 -40.05 4.46
CA ASN A 386 -29.92 -41.21 3.64
C ASN A 386 -28.69 -41.91 3.03
N GLN A 387 -27.63 -41.16 2.67
CA GLN A 387 -26.34 -41.74 2.26
C GLN A 387 -25.63 -42.45 3.41
N GLY A 388 -25.63 -41.86 4.61
CA GLY A 388 -25.07 -42.50 5.82
C GLY A 388 -25.77 -43.81 6.16
N PHE A 389 -27.10 -43.86 6.05
CA PHE A 389 -27.87 -45.10 6.20
C PHE A 389 -27.54 -46.15 5.13
N LYS A 390 -27.31 -45.74 3.87
CA LYS A 390 -26.88 -46.67 2.80
C LYS A 390 -25.49 -47.26 3.07
N GLN A 391 -24.52 -46.45 3.46
CA GLN A 391 -23.16 -46.94 3.77
C GLN A 391 -23.14 -47.88 4.97
N LEU A 392 -23.94 -47.59 6.01
CA LEU A 392 -24.12 -48.50 7.15
C LEU A 392 -24.76 -49.82 6.74
N ALA A 393 -25.78 -49.79 5.89
CA ALA A 393 -26.44 -51.00 5.39
C ALA A 393 -25.49 -51.85 4.53
N GLU A 394 -24.73 -51.24 3.62
CA GLU A 394 -23.75 -51.92 2.77
C GLU A 394 -22.60 -52.53 3.58
N GLY A 395 -22.10 -51.79 4.59
CA GLY A 395 -21.10 -52.29 5.54
C GLY A 395 -21.58 -53.51 6.33
N GLY A 396 -22.82 -53.50 6.80
CA GLY A 396 -23.44 -54.63 7.51
C GLY A 396 -23.53 -55.91 6.67
N VAL A 397 -23.94 -55.80 5.40
CA VAL A 397 -24.00 -56.94 4.46
C VAL A 397 -22.60 -57.52 4.18
N SER A 398 -21.59 -56.66 4.04
CA SER A 398 -20.20 -57.11 3.82
C SER A 398 -19.63 -57.89 5.02
N LEU A 399 -19.98 -57.47 6.24
CA LEU A 399 -19.60 -58.13 7.49
C LEU A 399 -20.26 -59.50 7.63
N GLU A 400 -21.56 -59.60 7.32
CA GLU A 400 -22.29 -60.86 7.34
C GLU A 400 -21.71 -61.86 6.33
N GLN A 401 -21.42 -61.41 5.10
CA GLN A 401 -20.78 -62.24 4.07
C GLN A 401 -19.38 -62.69 4.49
N GLY A 402 -18.58 -61.80 5.09
CA GLY A 402 -17.25 -62.11 5.61
C GLY A 402 -17.28 -63.13 6.75
N LEU A 403 -18.21 -62.98 7.69
CA LEU A 403 -18.41 -63.93 8.81
C LEU A 403 -18.87 -65.31 8.31
N ASN A 404 -19.81 -65.37 7.36
CA ASN A 404 -20.28 -66.63 6.79
C ASN A 404 -19.17 -67.34 5.98
N ALA A 405 -18.40 -66.60 5.19
CA ALA A 405 -17.25 -67.16 4.46
C ALA A 405 -16.14 -67.63 5.41
N GLY A 406 -15.88 -66.88 6.49
CA GLY A 406 -14.94 -67.25 7.55
C GLY A 406 -15.38 -68.52 8.29
N ALA A 407 -16.65 -68.60 8.68
CA ALA A 407 -17.23 -69.78 9.33
C ALA A 407 -17.20 -71.02 8.42
N ALA A 408 -17.47 -70.87 7.12
CA ALA A 408 -17.36 -71.95 6.16
C ALA A 408 -15.91 -72.45 6.00
N LYS A 409 -14.93 -71.54 5.94
CA LYS A 409 -13.51 -71.89 5.90
C LYS A 409 -13.04 -72.59 7.18
N LEU A 410 -13.50 -72.14 8.34
CA LEU A 410 -13.22 -72.77 9.64
C LEU A 410 -13.83 -74.18 9.72
N ARG A 411 -15.08 -74.36 9.29
CA ARG A 411 -15.70 -75.70 9.21
C ARG A 411 -14.95 -76.63 8.25
N ALA A 412 -14.51 -76.12 7.10
CA ALA A 412 -13.71 -76.89 6.15
C ALA A 412 -12.34 -77.27 6.73
N ALA A 413 -11.68 -76.34 7.45
CA ALA A 413 -10.40 -76.59 8.11
C ALA A 413 -10.52 -77.65 9.22
N LEU A 414 -11.56 -77.57 10.07
CA LEU A 414 -11.82 -78.56 11.12
C LEU A 414 -12.14 -79.95 10.55
N TRP A 415 -12.95 -80.01 9.48
CA TRP A 415 -13.27 -81.28 8.80
C TRP A 415 -12.03 -81.94 8.18
N LEU A 416 -11.14 -81.13 7.57
CA LEU A 416 -9.86 -81.61 7.06
C LEU A 416 -8.94 -82.11 8.18
N GLU A 417 -8.91 -81.42 9.32
CA GLU A 417 -8.16 -81.85 10.52
C GLU A 417 -8.61 -83.22 11.01
N GLU A 418 -9.92 -83.42 11.13
CA GLU A 418 -10.52 -84.68 11.60
C GLU A 418 -10.24 -85.86 10.65
N LYS A 419 -10.27 -85.61 9.33
CA LYS A 419 -10.07 -86.65 8.30
C LYS A 419 -8.60 -87.00 8.05
N LEU A 420 -7.69 -86.04 8.17
CA LEU A 420 -6.29 -86.19 7.74
C LEU A 420 -5.28 -86.16 8.89
N GLY A 421 -5.69 -85.79 10.11
CA GLY A 421 -4.80 -85.74 11.28
C GLY A 421 -3.70 -84.67 11.21
N LEU A 422 -3.83 -83.70 10.29
CA LEU A 422 -2.89 -82.60 10.08
C LEU A 422 -3.53 -81.30 10.63
N ASN A 423 -2.84 -80.60 11.54
CA ASN A 423 -3.35 -79.35 12.12
C ASN A 423 -3.25 -78.20 11.12
N VAL A 424 -4.38 -77.86 10.51
CA VAL A 424 -4.50 -76.77 9.51
C VAL A 424 -5.16 -75.52 10.12
N SER A 425 -5.83 -75.63 11.26
CA SER A 425 -6.54 -74.52 11.92
C SER A 425 -5.64 -73.62 12.77
N GLY A 426 -4.41 -74.05 13.06
CA GLY A 426 -3.41 -73.26 13.81
C GLY A 426 -3.71 -73.14 15.31
N GLY A 427 -4.72 -73.84 15.81
CA GLY A 427 -5.01 -73.95 17.24
C GLY A 427 -4.00 -74.85 17.95
N PRO A 428 -3.73 -74.65 19.26
CA PRO A 428 -2.78 -75.47 20.01
C PRO A 428 -3.19 -76.96 19.97
N THR A 429 -2.26 -77.81 19.54
CA THR A 429 -2.43 -79.26 19.44
C THR A 429 -2.75 -79.86 20.81
N ALA A 430 -3.95 -80.46 20.96
CA ALA A 430 -4.30 -81.22 22.15
C ALA A 430 -3.37 -82.46 22.26
N PRO A 431 -2.77 -82.74 23.44
CA PRO A 431 -1.83 -83.84 23.58
C PRO A 431 -2.52 -85.21 23.44
N LYS A 432 -1.88 -86.07 22.66
CA LYS A 432 -2.22 -87.47 22.38
C LYS A 432 -2.44 -88.24 23.71
N PRO A 433 -3.55 -88.96 23.91
CA PRO A 433 -3.74 -89.77 25.11
C PRO A 433 -2.69 -90.90 25.14
N ALA A 434 -1.92 -90.96 26.23
CA ALA A 434 -0.89 -91.94 26.46
C ALA A 434 -1.48 -93.36 26.58
N GLN A 435 -0.82 -94.32 25.96
CA GLN A 435 -1.12 -95.75 26.01
C GLN A 435 -1.02 -96.26 27.46
N ALA A 436 -2.06 -96.98 27.91
CA ALA A 436 -2.03 -97.71 29.18
C ALA A 436 -1.10 -98.95 29.07
N PRO A 437 -0.34 -99.29 30.13
CA PRO A 437 0.57 -100.44 30.13
C PRO A 437 -0.17 -101.79 30.20
N PRO A 438 0.46 -102.91 29.81
CA PRO A 438 -0.21 -104.19 29.62
C PRO A 438 -0.55 -104.87 30.95
N ARG A 439 -1.74 -105.48 31.04
CA ARG A 439 -2.08 -106.44 32.10
C ARG A 439 -1.91 -107.89 31.60
N PRO A 440 -1.19 -108.75 32.33
CA PRO A 440 -1.17 -110.21 32.12
C PRO A 440 -2.45 -110.90 32.65
N PRO A 441 -2.62 -112.21 32.41
CA PRO A 441 -3.91 -112.88 32.41
C PRO A 441 -4.34 -113.36 33.81
N THR A 442 -5.66 -113.47 34.04
CA THR A 442 -6.22 -114.31 35.10
C THR A 442 -7.41 -115.12 34.60
N ARG A 443 -7.33 -116.41 34.95
CA ARG A 443 -8.08 -117.61 34.62
C ARG A 443 -9.60 -117.63 34.94
N THR A 444 -10.19 -118.66 34.32
CA THR A 444 -11.49 -119.37 34.51
C THR A 444 -12.74 -118.70 34.00
#